data_AF-A0A813IE99-F1
#
_entry.id   AF-A0A813IE99-F1
#
_cell.length_a   1.000
_cell.length_b   1.000
_cell.length_c   1.000
_cell.angle_alpha   90.00
_cell.angle_beta   90.00
_cell.angle_gamma   90.00
#
_symmetry.space_group_name_H-M   'P 1'
#
loop_
_entity.id
_entity.type
_entity.pdbx_description
1 polymer ?
#
loop_
_entity_poly.entity_id
_entity_poly.type
_entity_poly.pdbx_seq_one_letter_code
_entity_poly.pdbx_strand_id
1 'polypeptide(L)'
;DATSVYFGIALLTVLICVSAYRLLMSLPVSRGICGSDLSERLIEPSGSSPVNSPLPYACGGIVEIQQHVCLEDSLEANSGAKSASISDKAATSFAVVWRLTWRNHLVIIMNFFLTTLCYPGLITSIPNRQMVQLSTAHWFQTLLLTVFTCADIPGRFLTHKRFGLHHGNVGWTVVIRAAVFPLMLFCASSADASDILAFAVVALFGGLNGYCASLSLIVINEIPTLSTEQRKTCGRISACSVNGGLALGSLAASAISLMMGLTS
;
A
#
# COMPACT_ATOMS: atom_id res chain seq x y z
N ASP A 1 31.39 16.42 9.65
CA ASP A 1 31.10 14.98 9.82
C ASP A 1 29.89 14.54 9.02
N ALA A 2 30.10 13.63 8.06
CA ALA A 2 29.04 13.11 7.18
C ALA A 2 27.91 12.40 7.98
N THR A 3 28.26 11.78 9.10
CA THR A 3 27.34 11.10 10.02
C THR A 3 26.30 12.07 10.60
N SER A 4 26.72 13.26 11.05
CA SER A 4 25.80 14.26 11.61
C SER A 4 24.85 14.83 10.57
N VAL A 5 25.31 14.98 9.32
CA VAL A 5 24.45 15.41 8.19
C VAL A 5 23.41 14.34 7.86
N TYR A 6 23.80 13.06 7.84
CA TYR A 6 22.87 11.94 7.61
C TYR A 6 21.76 11.90 8.68
N PHE A 7 22.13 11.96 9.97
CA PHE A 7 21.14 11.99 11.05
C PHE A 7 20.26 13.24 11.01
N GLY A 8 20.80 14.39 10.62
CA GLY A 8 20.03 15.62 10.43
C GLY A 8 18.95 15.50 9.33
N ILE A 9 19.31 14.94 8.16
CA ILE A 9 18.37 14.72 7.06
C ILE A 9 17.32 13.66 7.43
N ALA A 10 17.72 12.60 8.12
CA ALA A 10 16.80 11.56 8.59
C ALA A 10 15.77 12.14 9.58
N LEU A 11 16.21 12.94 10.56
CA LEU A 11 15.33 13.62 11.50
C LEU A 11 14.35 14.55 10.79
N LEU A 12 14.83 15.35 9.82
CA LEU A 12 13.99 16.23 9.02
C LEU A 12 12.91 15.45 8.27
N THR A 13 13.27 14.31 7.67
CA THR A 13 12.33 13.46 6.94
C THR A 13 11.27 12.88 7.88
N VAL A 14 11.66 12.40 9.07
CA VAL A 14 10.73 11.92 10.08
C VAL A 14 9.76 13.03 10.52
N LEU A 15 10.26 14.25 10.75
CA LEU A 15 9.42 15.39 11.12
C LEU A 15 8.42 15.76 10.01
N ILE A 16 8.84 15.71 8.74
CA ILE A 16 7.96 15.93 7.60
C ILE A 16 6.89 14.83 7.54
N CYS A 17 7.26 13.56 7.73
CA CYS A 17 6.31 12.44 7.75
C CYS A 17 5.28 12.57 8.89
N VAL A 18 5.74 12.92 10.10
CA VAL A 18 4.84 13.15 11.26
C VAL A 18 3.92 14.34 11.00
N SER A 19 4.44 15.42 10.42
CA SER A 19 3.65 16.61 10.09
C SER A 19 2.60 16.31 9.03
N ALA A 20 2.97 15.61 7.96
CA ALA A 20 2.05 15.15 6.92
C ALA A 20 0.96 14.21 7.50
N TYR A 21 1.32 13.32 8.42
CA TYR A 21 0.36 12.47 9.13
C TYR A 21 -0.61 13.29 9.99
N ARG A 22 -0.13 14.27 10.74
CA ARG A 22 -0.97 15.16 11.55
C ARG A 22 -1.91 16.00 10.67
N LEU A 23 -1.41 16.50 9.54
CA LEU A 23 -2.21 17.21 8.53
C LEU A 23 -3.30 16.32 7.95
N LEU A 24 -2.97 15.07 7.57
CA LEU A 24 -3.94 14.09 7.09
C LEU A 24 -5.03 13.79 8.13
N MET A 25 -4.66 13.66 9.41
CA MET A 25 -5.61 13.45 10.51
C MET A 25 -6.47 14.68 10.81
N SER A 26 -6.04 15.88 10.42
CA SER A 26 -6.82 17.11 10.57
C SER A 26 -7.86 17.32 9.47
N LEU A 27 -7.77 16.57 8.35
CA LEU A 27 -8.72 16.71 7.25
C LEU A 27 -10.09 16.12 7.62
N PRO A 28 -11.20 16.78 7.24
CA PRO A 28 -12.56 16.36 7.57
C PRO A 28 -12.94 14.98 7.01
N VAL A 29 -12.24 14.49 5.97
CA VAL A 29 -12.40 13.13 5.43
C VAL A 29 -12.07 12.06 6.48
N SER A 30 -11.11 12.31 7.39
CA SER A 30 -10.74 11.37 8.46
C SER A 30 -11.84 11.23 9.53
N ARG A 31 -12.60 12.31 9.78
CA ARG A 31 -13.72 12.31 10.74
C ARG A 31 -14.90 11.44 10.28
N GLY A 32 -15.09 11.24 8.98
CA GLY A 32 -16.12 10.33 8.46
C GLY A 32 -15.86 8.84 8.77
N ILE A 33 -14.59 8.45 8.86
CA ILE A 33 -14.19 7.06 9.17
C ILE A 33 -14.21 6.80 10.68
N CYS A 34 -13.88 7.81 11.50
CA CYS A 34 -13.88 7.67 12.97
C CYS A 34 -15.28 7.86 13.59
N GLY A 35 -16.15 8.65 12.96
CA GLY A 35 -17.50 8.94 13.46
C GLY A 35 -18.53 7.83 13.23
N SER A 36 -18.33 6.96 12.24
CA SER A 36 -19.25 5.87 11.92
C SER A 36 -19.21 4.77 13.00
N ASP A 37 -18.01 4.35 13.43
CA ASP A 37 -17.87 3.30 14.45
C ASP A 37 -18.31 3.73 15.87
N LEU A 38 -18.30 5.04 16.18
CA LEU A 38 -18.69 5.55 17.50
C LEU A 38 -20.19 5.88 17.58
N SER A 39 -20.79 6.37 16.49
CA SER A 39 -22.23 6.64 16.44
C SER A 39 -23.06 5.35 16.39
N GLU A 40 -22.53 4.27 15.82
CA GLU A 40 -23.20 2.96 15.78
C GLU A 40 -23.14 2.24 17.14
N ARG A 41 -22.17 2.56 18.01
CA ARG A 41 -22.10 2.03 19.38
C ARG A 41 -22.87 2.83 20.43
N LEU A 42 -23.38 4.01 20.09
CA LEU A 42 -24.16 4.86 20.99
C LEU A 42 -25.67 4.81 20.73
N ILE A 43 -26.12 4.05 19.73
CA ILE A 43 -27.54 3.86 19.40
C ILE A 43 -27.91 2.37 19.61
N GLU A 44 -27.74 1.89 20.84
CA GLU A 44 -28.57 0.81 21.40
C GLU A 44 -29.36 1.42 22.57
N PRO A 45 -30.71 1.50 22.50
CA PRO A 45 -31.51 2.19 23.49
C PRO A 45 -31.94 1.26 24.63
N SER A 46 -31.48 1.52 25.84
CA SER A 46 -32.26 1.24 27.06
C SER A 46 -33.38 2.29 27.16
N GLY A 47 -34.63 1.84 27.14
CA GLY A 47 -35.80 2.67 26.91
C GLY A 47 -36.16 3.70 27.98
N SER A 48 -36.82 4.78 27.54
CA SER A 48 -38.03 5.40 28.15
C SER A 48 -38.40 6.67 27.37
N SER A 49 -39.71 6.92 27.25
CA SER A 49 -40.39 7.80 26.28
C SER A 49 -40.46 9.31 26.68
N PRO A 50 -41.28 10.19 26.06
CA PRO A 50 -40.82 11.25 25.15
C PRO A 50 -41.19 12.69 25.61
N VAL A 51 -40.56 13.73 25.04
CA VAL A 51 -41.06 15.12 25.11
C VAL A 51 -40.87 15.85 23.77
N ASN A 52 -41.92 16.60 23.42
CA ASN A 52 -42.31 17.22 22.16
C ASN A 52 -41.37 18.31 21.56
N SER A 53 -41.25 18.28 20.21
CA SER A 53 -41.31 19.36 19.16
C SER A 53 -40.60 20.73 19.34
N PRO A 54 -40.34 21.55 18.28
CA PRO A 54 -40.51 21.39 16.82
C PRO A 54 -39.27 21.75 15.93
N LEU A 55 -39.33 21.31 14.67
CA LEU A 55 -38.59 21.75 13.46
C LEU A 55 -38.76 23.27 13.19
N PRO A 56 -37.94 23.98 12.32
CA PRO A 56 -37.70 23.66 10.89
C PRO A 56 -36.31 24.13 10.34
N TYR A 57 -35.80 23.91 9.11
CA TYR A 57 -36.31 23.82 7.74
C TYR A 57 -35.27 23.14 6.80
N ALA A 58 -35.78 22.37 5.83
CA ALA A 58 -35.41 22.28 4.40
C ALA A 58 -33.99 21.84 3.98
N CYS A 59 -33.75 21.01 2.94
CA CYS A 59 -34.58 20.72 1.76
C CYS A 59 -34.07 19.48 0.99
N GLY A 60 -35.01 18.66 0.50
CA GLY A 60 -34.95 17.79 -0.70
C GLY A 60 -34.24 16.43 -0.54
N GLY A 61 -34.89 15.26 -0.48
CA GLY A 61 -36.08 14.75 -1.22
C GLY A 61 -35.58 13.82 -2.36
N ILE A 62 -36.13 12.65 -2.73
CA ILE A 62 -37.41 11.93 -2.56
C ILE A 62 -37.05 10.46 -2.93
N VAL A 63 -37.54 9.34 -2.35
CA VAL A 63 -38.89 8.74 -2.44
C VAL A 63 -39.07 7.69 -1.33
N GLU A 64 -40.19 7.85 -0.64
CA GLU A 64 -40.85 7.00 0.34
C GLU A 64 -41.88 6.11 -0.37
N ILE A 65 -41.97 4.82 -0.06
CA ILE A 65 -43.20 4.02 -0.19
C ILE A 65 -43.31 3.06 1.02
N GLN A 66 -44.29 3.40 1.85
CA GLN A 66 -45.24 2.54 2.58
C GLN A 66 -44.75 1.59 3.68
N GLN A 67 -44.95 2.07 4.90
CA GLN A 67 -45.17 1.33 6.13
C GLN A 67 -46.59 0.79 6.20
N HIS A 68 -46.76 -0.51 6.51
CA HIS A 68 -47.76 -1.07 7.45
C HIS A 68 -47.84 -2.59 7.28
N VAL A 69 -47.67 -3.34 8.37
CA VAL A 69 -48.58 -4.42 8.84
C VAL A 69 -47.89 -5.20 9.99
N CYS A 70 -48.63 -5.26 11.09
CA CYS A 70 -48.64 -6.22 12.21
C CYS A 70 -47.38 -6.43 13.08
N LEU A 71 -47.52 -5.89 14.27
CA LEU A 71 -46.76 -6.07 15.49
C LEU A 71 -47.26 -7.37 16.16
N GLU A 72 -46.79 -8.54 15.72
CA GLU A 72 -47.08 -9.83 16.38
C GLU A 72 -45.97 -10.92 16.26
N ASP A 73 -44.72 -10.58 15.90
CA ASP A 73 -43.61 -11.55 15.68
C ASP A 73 -42.39 -11.38 16.62
N SER A 74 -42.60 -10.90 17.85
CA SER A 74 -41.50 -10.54 18.78
C SER A 74 -40.65 -11.72 19.29
N LEU A 75 -40.93 -12.97 18.88
CA LEU A 75 -40.12 -14.14 19.20
C LEU A 75 -39.38 -14.75 18.00
N GLU A 76 -39.77 -14.46 16.75
CA GLU A 76 -39.07 -14.94 15.55
C GLU A 76 -38.01 -13.94 15.03
N ALA A 77 -38.18 -12.64 15.33
CA ALA A 77 -37.25 -11.58 14.91
C ALA A 77 -35.83 -11.71 15.50
N ASN A 78 -35.68 -12.32 16.68
CA ASN A 78 -34.37 -12.49 17.33
C ASN A 78 -33.56 -13.65 16.73
N SER A 79 -34.22 -14.64 16.12
CA SER A 79 -33.56 -15.73 15.38
C SER A 79 -33.13 -15.27 13.98
N GLY A 80 -33.96 -14.44 13.32
CA GLY A 80 -33.65 -13.83 12.02
C GLY A 80 -32.47 -12.84 12.07
N ALA A 81 -32.40 -11.98 13.09
CA ALA A 81 -31.28 -11.05 13.26
C ALA A 81 -29.93 -11.76 13.59
N LYS A 82 -29.98 -12.85 14.35
CA LYS A 82 -28.79 -13.71 14.59
C LYS A 82 -28.38 -14.46 13.32
N SER A 83 -29.33 -14.95 12.53
CA SER A 83 -29.06 -15.64 11.27
C SER A 83 -28.49 -14.68 10.20
N ALA A 84 -29.06 -13.48 10.07
CA ALA A 84 -28.55 -12.42 9.18
C ALA A 84 -27.16 -11.94 9.60
N SER A 85 -26.92 -11.68 10.89
CA SER A 85 -25.59 -11.26 11.37
C SER A 85 -24.51 -12.36 11.27
N ILE A 86 -24.88 -13.64 11.35
CA ILE A 86 -23.96 -14.76 11.08
C ILE A 86 -23.68 -14.88 9.58
N SER A 87 -24.70 -14.72 8.72
CA SER A 87 -24.56 -14.74 7.26
C SER A 87 -23.70 -13.57 6.76
N ASP A 88 -23.85 -12.37 7.33
CA ASP A 88 -23.05 -11.19 6.99
C ASP A 88 -21.60 -11.30 7.50
N LYS A 89 -21.39 -11.90 8.68
CA LYS A 89 -20.04 -12.25 9.17
C LYS A 89 -19.37 -13.32 8.31
N ALA A 90 -20.13 -14.27 7.76
CA ALA A 90 -19.61 -15.27 6.84
C ALA A 90 -19.26 -14.65 5.47
N ALA A 91 -20.07 -13.72 4.96
CA ALA A 91 -19.82 -13.02 3.69
C ALA A 91 -18.61 -12.06 3.75
N THR A 92 -18.30 -11.51 4.92
CA THR A 92 -17.12 -10.66 5.18
C THR A 92 -15.90 -11.45 5.67
N SER A 93 -16.00 -12.77 5.75
CA SER A 93 -14.94 -13.64 6.23
C SER A 93 -13.66 -13.48 5.40
N PHE A 94 -12.53 -13.43 6.11
CA PHE A 94 -11.19 -13.34 5.52
C PHE A 94 -10.97 -14.33 4.37
N ALA A 95 -11.45 -15.57 4.53
CA ALA A 95 -11.30 -16.62 3.53
C ALA A 95 -12.01 -16.31 2.21
N VAL A 96 -13.18 -15.65 2.28
CA VAL A 96 -13.95 -15.24 1.09
C VAL A 96 -13.22 -14.12 0.35
N VAL A 97 -12.80 -13.09 1.08
CA VAL A 97 -12.04 -11.95 0.51
C VAL A 97 -10.72 -12.42 -0.10
N TRP A 98 -10.01 -13.31 0.59
CA TRP A 98 -8.76 -13.89 0.09
C TRP A 98 -8.98 -14.67 -1.21
N ARG A 99 -9.96 -15.59 -1.26
CA ARG A 99 -10.26 -16.36 -2.49
C ARG A 99 -10.58 -15.48 -3.69
N LEU A 100 -11.17 -14.30 -3.49
CA LEU A 100 -11.50 -13.38 -4.56
C LEU A 100 -10.30 -12.53 -5.02
N THR A 101 -9.40 -12.19 -4.10
CA THR A 101 -8.35 -11.17 -4.33
C THR A 101 -6.92 -11.72 -4.30
N TRP A 102 -6.72 -13.02 -4.06
CA TRP A 102 -5.39 -13.62 -3.87
C TRP A 102 -4.43 -13.34 -5.02
N ARG A 103 -4.90 -13.32 -6.28
CA ARG A 103 -4.05 -12.99 -7.45
C ARG A 103 -3.49 -11.58 -7.38
N ASN A 104 -4.32 -10.61 -6.97
CA ASN A 104 -3.89 -9.22 -6.80
C ASN A 104 -2.95 -9.08 -5.59
N HIS A 105 -3.21 -9.80 -4.50
CA HIS A 105 -2.30 -9.85 -3.36
C HIS A 105 -0.95 -10.47 -3.71
N LEU A 106 -0.92 -11.51 -4.55
CA LEU A 106 0.32 -12.09 -5.07
C LEU A 106 1.11 -11.06 -5.90
N VAL A 107 0.43 -10.25 -6.71
CA VAL A 107 1.07 -9.14 -7.45
C VAL A 107 1.71 -8.13 -6.50
N ILE A 108 1.04 -7.77 -5.40
CA ILE A 108 1.61 -6.89 -4.36
C ILE A 108 2.85 -7.55 -3.74
N ILE A 109 2.73 -8.80 -3.29
CA ILE A 109 3.86 -9.56 -2.71
C ILE A 109 5.05 -9.55 -3.66
N MET A 110 4.84 -9.86 -4.94
CA MET A 110 5.90 -9.93 -5.94
C MET A 110 6.53 -8.57 -6.25
N ASN A 111 5.73 -7.49 -6.30
CA ASN A 111 6.27 -6.14 -6.49
C ASN A 111 7.23 -5.76 -5.34
N PHE A 112 6.84 -5.98 -4.09
CA PHE A 112 7.64 -5.66 -2.91
C PHE A 112 8.80 -6.65 -2.67
N PHE A 113 8.62 -7.91 -3.05
CA PHE A 113 9.68 -8.90 -3.13
C PHE A 113 10.78 -8.43 -4.07
N LEU A 114 10.45 -8.05 -5.31
CA LEU A 114 11.42 -7.53 -6.28
C LEU A 114 12.12 -6.27 -5.78
N THR A 115 11.39 -5.40 -5.07
CA THR A 115 11.98 -4.20 -4.44
C THR A 115 13.07 -4.59 -3.46
N THR A 116 12.78 -5.45 -2.49
CA THR A 116 13.75 -5.83 -1.44
C THR A 116 14.84 -6.78 -1.92
N LEU A 117 14.59 -7.50 -3.02
CA LEU A 117 15.60 -8.29 -3.71
C LEU A 117 16.72 -7.39 -4.28
N CYS A 118 16.38 -6.18 -4.73
CA CYS A 118 17.34 -5.25 -5.33
C CYS A 118 17.81 -4.16 -4.36
N TYR A 119 16.88 -3.59 -3.59
CA TYR A 119 17.12 -2.47 -2.70
C TYR A 119 17.20 -2.97 -1.24
N PRO A 120 18.20 -2.54 -0.44
CA PRO A 120 19.35 -1.72 -0.84
C PRO A 120 20.49 -2.57 -1.43
N GLY A 121 20.52 -3.88 -1.16
CA GLY A 121 21.70 -4.74 -1.33
C GLY A 121 22.32 -4.74 -2.73
N LEU A 122 21.53 -5.05 -3.77
CA LEU A 122 22.03 -5.08 -5.15
C LEU A 122 22.47 -3.68 -5.61
N ILE A 123 21.72 -2.63 -5.27
CA ILE A 123 22.09 -1.24 -5.61
C ILE A 123 23.44 -0.87 -4.98
N THR A 124 23.65 -1.23 -3.70
CA THR A 124 24.91 -0.94 -3.00
C THR A 124 26.09 -1.78 -3.49
N SER A 125 25.82 -2.92 -4.15
CA SER A 125 26.87 -3.77 -4.74
C SER A 125 27.39 -3.26 -6.09
N ILE A 126 26.74 -2.27 -6.70
CA ILE A 126 27.19 -1.69 -7.97
C ILE A 126 28.53 -0.98 -7.73
N PRO A 127 29.62 -1.41 -8.38
CA PRO A 127 30.92 -0.78 -8.23
C PRO A 127 30.94 0.56 -8.97
N ASN A 128 31.73 1.49 -8.44
CA ASN A 128 32.06 2.72 -9.16
C ASN A 128 33.19 2.44 -10.17
N ARG A 129 33.05 2.95 -11.40
CA ARG A 129 34.05 2.70 -12.46
C ARG A 129 34.73 3.96 -12.98
N GLN A 130 33.95 5.01 -13.22
CA GLN A 130 34.44 6.25 -13.86
C GLN A 130 34.61 7.37 -12.84
N MET A 131 33.71 7.45 -11.87
CA MET A 131 33.64 8.49 -10.84
C MET A 131 34.44 8.11 -9.60
N VAL A 132 35.75 7.87 -9.78
CA VAL A 132 36.64 7.40 -8.71
C VAL A 132 36.70 8.38 -7.54
N GLN A 133 36.50 9.69 -7.76
CA GLN A 133 36.45 10.68 -6.66
C GLN A 133 35.33 10.38 -5.64
N LEU A 134 34.23 9.75 -6.09
CA LEU A 134 33.10 9.37 -5.24
C LEU A 134 33.26 8.01 -4.55
N SER A 135 34.40 7.32 -4.78
CA SER A 135 34.75 6.10 -4.04
C SER A 135 35.01 6.36 -2.57
N THR A 136 35.49 7.55 -2.25
CA THR A 136 35.84 7.93 -0.88
C THR A 136 34.58 7.89 -0.03
N ALA A 137 34.63 7.22 1.12
CA ALA A 137 33.51 7.17 2.08
C ALA A 137 32.15 6.66 1.53
N HIS A 138 32.13 5.86 0.46
CA HIS A 138 30.91 5.25 -0.11
C HIS A 138 29.84 6.27 -0.57
N TRP A 139 30.27 7.45 -1.04
CA TRP A 139 29.37 8.46 -1.57
C TRP A 139 28.64 7.99 -2.84
N PHE A 140 29.29 7.18 -3.68
CA PHE A 140 28.67 6.65 -4.90
C PHE A 140 27.40 5.85 -4.60
N GLN A 141 27.46 4.90 -3.67
CA GLN A 141 26.31 4.09 -3.24
C GLN A 141 25.22 4.97 -2.62
N THR A 142 25.62 5.95 -1.81
CA THR A 142 24.70 6.92 -1.21
C THR A 142 23.93 7.71 -2.27
N LEU A 143 24.61 8.15 -3.34
CA LEU A 143 23.96 8.84 -4.45
C LEU A 143 23.04 7.91 -5.25
N LEU A 144 23.40 6.65 -5.47
CA LEU A 144 22.51 5.70 -6.14
C LEU A 144 21.21 5.50 -5.33
N LEU A 145 21.29 5.34 -4.01
CA LEU A 145 20.11 5.25 -3.14
C LEU A 145 19.29 6.54 -3.14
N THR A 146 19.97 7.70 -3.20
CA THR A 146 19.32 9.01 -3.30
C THR A 146 18.55 9.11 -4.62
N VAL A 147 19.18 8.76 -5.75
CA VAL A 147 18.55 8.77 -7.08
C VAL A 147 17.36 7.82 -7.14
N PHE A 148 17.48 6.61 -6.57
CA PHE A 148 16.35 5.69 -6.42
C PHE A 148 15.17 6.37 -5.71
N THR A 149 15.42 7.00 -4.57
CA THR A 149 14.38 7.64 -3.74
C THR A 149 13.78 8.86 -4.45
N CYS A 150 14.62 9.70 -5.06
CA CYS A 150 14.19 10.86 -5.83
C CYS A 150 13.33 10.48 -7.03
N ALA A 151 13.58 9.31 -7.66
CA ALA A 151 12.74 8.80 -8.75
C ALA A 151 11.46 8.10 -8.24
N ASP A 152 11.52 7.40 -7.10
CA ASP A 152 10.37 6.74 -6.46
C ASP A 152 9.24 7.73 -6.15
N ILE A 153 9.59 8.87 -5.56
CA ILE A 153 8.61 9.88 -5.12
C ILE A 153 7.69 10.34 -6.27
N PRO A 154 8.20 10.88 -7.41
CA PRO A 154 7.37 11.21 -8.57
C PRO A 154 6.55 10.02 -9.10
N GLY A 155 7.12 8.82 -9.10
CA GLY A 155 6.42 7.59 -9.53
C GLY A 155 5.10 7.38 -8.79
N ARG A 156 5.08 7.65 -7.48
CA ARG A 156 3.85 7.54 -6.66
C ARG A 156 2.76 8.53 -7.08
N PHE A 157 3.14 9.74 -7.45
CA PHE A 157 2.21 10.79 -7.89
C PHE A 157 1.70 10.57 -9.33
N LEU A 158 2.43 9.81 -10.15
CA LEU A 158 2.02 9.47 -11.51
C LEU A 158 0.89 8.42 -11.58
N THR A 159 0.48 7.83 -10.47
CA THR A 159 -0.59 6.82 -10.40
C THR A 159 -1.95 7.28 -10.92
N HIS A 160 -2.20 8.60 -10.99
CA HIS A 160 -3.39 9.15 -11.66
C HIS A 160 -3.43 8.81 -13.16
N LYS A 161 -2.26 8.68 -13.81
CA LYS A 161 -2.13 8.18 -15.18
C LYS A 161 -1.94 6.68 -15.15
N ARG A 162 -3.04 5.94 -15.32
CA ARG A 162 -3.05 4.48 -15.19
C ARG A 162 -2.51 3.72 -16.41
N PHE A 163 -2.33 4.39 -17.55
CA PHE A 163 -1.90 3.77 -18.81
C PHE A 163 -2.66 2.47 -19.15
N GLY A 164 -3.96 2.41 -18.85
CA GLY A 164 -4.81 1.23 -19.10
C GLY A 164 -4.67 0.08 -18.09
N LEU A 165 -3.91 0.27 -17.00
CA LEU A 165 -3.80 -0.71 -15.93
C LEU A 165 -5.02 -0.68 -14.99
N HIS A 166 -5.54 -1.86 -14.68
CA HIS A 166 -6.68 -2.14 -13.81
C HIS A 166 -6.49 -3.50 -13.11
N HIS A 167 -7.42 -3.90 -12.25
CA HIS A 167 -7.31 -5.08 -11.37
C HIS A 167 -7.19 -6.43 -12.09
N GLY A 168 -7.51 -6.48 -13.38
CA GLY A 168 -7.38 -7.69 -14.20
C GLY A 168 -6.00 -7.84 -14.85
N ASN A 169 -5.30 -6.73 -15.11
CA ASN A 169 -4.04 -6.72 -15.84
C ASN A 169 -2.86 -6.16 -15.02
N VAL A 170 -3.08 -5.81 -13.75
CA VAL A 170 -2.06 -5.25 -12.85
C VAL A 170 -0.82 -6.15 -12.69
N GLY A 171 -0.91 -7.45 -13.03
CA GLY A 171 0.24 -8.34 -13.10
C GLY A 171 1.33 -7.89 -14.07
N TRP A 172 1.00 -7.07 -15.09
CA TRP A 172 2.01 -6.45 -15.97
C TRP A 172 3.02 -5.60 -15.20
N THR A 173 2.65 -5.04 -14.06
CA THR A 173 3.58 -4.27 -13.21
C THR A 173 4.76 -5.13 -12.74
N VAL A 174 4.52 -6.39 -12.39
CA VAL A 174 5.56 -7.34 -11.97
C VAL A 174 6.45 -7.70 -13.14
N VAL A 175 5.87 -7.95 -14.32
CA VAL A 175 6.62 -8.30 -15.53
C VAL A 175 7.55 -7.16 -15.94
N ILE A 176 7.04 -5.92 -15.99
CA ILE A 176 7.83 -4.73 -16.33
C ILE A 176 8.98 -4.54 -15.34
N ARG A 177 8.73 -4.72 -14.04
CA ARG A 177 9.80 -4.62 -13.01
C ARG A 177 10.81 -5.74 -13.12
N ALA A 178 10.36 -6.98 -13.32
CA ALA A 178 11.24 -8.13 -13.51
C ALA A 178 12.13 -7.97 -14.75
N ALA A 179 11.64 -7.32 -15.81
CA ALA A 179 12.43 -7.03 -17.01
C ALA A 179 13.58 -6.04 -16.75
N VAL A 180 13.50 -5.19 -15.73
CA VAL A 180 14.59 -4.28 -15.33
C VAL A 180 15.65 -5.00 -14.48
N PHE A 181 15.32 -6.14 -13.89
CA PHE A 181 16.24 -6.89 -13.02
C PHE A 181 17.53 -7.37 -13.72
N PRO A 182 17.51 -7.95 -14.94
CA PRO A 182 18.74 -8.29 -15.66
C PRO A 182 19.65 -7.08 -15.91
N LEU A 183 19.06 -5.91 -16.15
CA LEU A 183 19.81 -4.68 -16.38
C LEU A 183 20.47 -4.18 -15.09
N MET A 184 19.80 -4.32 -13.95
CA MET A 184 20.39 -4.08 -12.63
C MET A 184 21.57 -5.02 -12.35
N LEU A 185 21.43 -6.32 -12.66
CA LEU A 185 22.51 -7.30 -12.52
C LEU A 185 23.69 -6.97 -13.46
N PHE A 186 23.41 -6.56 -14.70
CA PHE A 186 24.45 -6.13 -15.63
C PHE A 186 25.25 -4.94 -15.07
N CYS A 187 24.58 -3.94 -14.50
CA CYS A 187 25.24 -2.82 -13.85
C CYS A 187 26.11 -3.23 -12.65
N ALA A 188 25.71 -4.27 -11.90
CA ALA A 188 26.45 -4.76 -10.75
C ALA A 188 27.66 -5.64 -11.14
N SER A 189 27.51 -6.51 -12.14
CA SER A 189 28.51 -7.56 -12.44
C SER A 189 29.41 -7.28 -13.65
N SER A 190 28.97 -6.49 -14.62
CA SER A 190 29.74 -6.26 -15.86
C SER A 190 30.83 -5.22 -15.66
N ALA A 191 32.05 -5.44 -16.13
CA ALA A 191 33.10 -4.41 -16.09
C ALA A 191 32.82 -3.23 -17.05
N ASP A 192 31.99 -3.45 -18.08
CA ASP A 192 31.73 -2.48 -19.15
C ASP A 192 30.59 -1.50 -18.84
N ALA A 193 29.87 -1.68 -17.74
CA ALA A 193 28.75 -0.81 -17.40
C ALA A 193 29.24 0.58 -16.95
N SER A 194 28.72 1.65 -17.54
CA SER A 194 29.09 3.02 -17.13
C SER A 194 28.38 3.46 -15.85
N ASP A 195 28.97 4.40 -15.12
CA ASP A 195 28.35 4.93 -13.89
C ASP A 195 27.05 5.69 -14.22
N ILE A 196 27.01 6.37 -15.37
CA ILE A 196 25.81 7.05 -15.87
C ILE A 196 24.69 6.03 -16.16
N LEU A 197 25.03 4.88 -16.76
CA LEU A 197 24.06 3.80 -16.97
C LEU A 197 23.54 3.29 -15.63
N ALA A 198 24.41 3.08 -14.64
CA ALA A 198 23.99 2.68 -13.30
C ALA A 198 22.98 3.67 -12.69
N PHE A 199 23.27 4.98 -12.74
CA PHE A 199 22.32 6.00 -12.28
C PHE A 199 20.99 5.97 -13.04
N ALA A 200 21.03 5.84 -14.37
CA ALA A 200 19.81 5.80 -15.19
C ALA A 200 18.96 4.57 -14.89
N VAL A 201 19.58 3.40 -14.75
CA VAL A 201 18.89 2.14 -14.45
C VAL A 201 18.32 2.15 -13.03
N VAL A 202 19.07 2.67 -12.06
CA VAL A 202 18.60 2.82 -10.66
C VAL A 202 17.46 3.84 -10.58
N ALA A 203 17.53 4.95 -11.32
CA ALA A 203 16.43 5.92 -11.42
C ALA A 203 15.18 5.27 -12.04
N LEU A 204 15.33 4.50 -13.12
CA LEU A 204 14.24 3.77 -13.75
C LEU A 204 13.62 2.76 -12.77
N PHE A 205 14.45 1.99 -12.07
CA PHE A 205 14.00 1.02 -11.08
C PHE A 205 13.24 1.67 -9.91
N GLY A 206 13.72 2.83 -9.44
CA GLY A 206 13.07 3.66 -8.42
C GLY A 206 11.73 4.23 -8.90
N GLY A 207 11.70 4.85 -10.08
CA GLY A 207 10.46 5.39 -10.66
C GLY A 207 9.39 4.31 -10.89
N LEU A 208 9.80 3.15 -11.41
CA LEU A 208 8.92 2.00 -11.54
C LEU A 208 8.49 1.45 -10.18
N ASN A 209 9.32 1.54 -9.13
CA ASN A 209 8.93 1.12 -7.78
C ASN A 209 7.79 1.99 -7.26
N GLY A 210 7.97 3.31 -7.32
CA GLY A 210 6.98 4.26 -6.87
C GLY A 210 5.67 4.11 -7.62
N TYR A 211 5.73 3.94 -8.95
CA TYR A 211 4.54 3.81 -9.78
C TYR A 211 3.85 2.44 -9.61
N CYS A 212 4.54 1.34 -9.90
CA CYS A 212 3.96 0.00 -9.95
C CYS A 212 3.47 -0.50 -8.59
N ALA A 213 4.24 -0.27 -7.52
CA ALA A 213 3.86 -0.73 -6.19
C ALA A 213 2.64 0.05 -5.67
N SER A 214 2.63 1.38 -5.84
CA SER A 214 1.51 2.22 -5.45
C SER A 214 0.25 1.90 -6.26
N LEU A 215 0.38 1.72 -7.58
CA LEU A 215 -0.74 1.39 -8.43
C LEU A 215 -1.37 0.04 -8.05
N SER A 216 -0.54 -0.96 -7.72
CA SER A 216 -1.03 -2.28 -7.27
C SER A 216 -1.84 -2.18 -5.97
N LEU A 217 -1.43 -1.30 -5.05
CA LEU A 217 -2.16 -1.04 -3.79
C LEU A 217 -3.45 -0.24 -3.99
N ILE A 218 -3.50 0.65 -4.98
CA ILE A 218 -4.72 1.39 -5.31
C ILE A 218 -5.73 0.43 -5.96
N VAL A 219 -5.29 -0.26 -7.00
CA VAL A 219 -6.14 -1.09 -7.86
C VAL A 219 -6.81 -2.24 -7.11
N ILE A 220 -6.14 -2.82 -6.10
CA ILE A 220 -6.74 -3.91 -5.31
C ILE A 220 -7.97 -3.48 -4.52
N ASN A 221 -8.03 -2.22 -4.09
CA ASN A 221 -9.16 -1.66 -3.35
C ASN A 221 -10.32 -1.24 -4.28
N GLU A 222 -10.08 -1.21 -5.60
CA GLU A 222 -11.05 -0.84 -6.63
C GLU A 222 -11.71 -2.05 -7.30
N ILE A 223 -11.47 -3.26 -6.80
CA ILE A 223 -12.10 -4.46 -7.33
C ILE A 223 -13.63 -4.33 -7.15
N PRO A 224 -14.41 -4.34 -8.24
CA PRO A 224 -15.84 -4.00 -8.21
C PRO A 224 -16.67 -5.04 -7.45
N THR A 225 -16.18 -6.26 -7.33
CA THR A 225 -16.86 -7.37 -6.65
C THR A 225 -16.76 -7.29 -5.12
N LEU A 226 -16.02 -6.33 -4.56
CA LEU A 226 -15.86 -6.18 -3.11
C LEU A 226 -16.90 -5.20 -2.54
N SER A 227 -17.63 -5.66 -1.51
CA SER A 227 -18.46 -4.80 -0.67
C SER A 227 -17.61 -3.85 0.20
N THR A 228 -18.23 -2.81 0.77
CA THR A 228 -17.54 -1.83 1.63
C THR A 228 -16.83 -2.49 2.83
N GLU A 229 -17.46 -3.45 3.48
CA GLU A 229 -16.87 -4.20 4.60
C GLU A 229 -15.76 -5.16 4.15
N GLN A 230 -15.93 -5.79 2.99
CA GLN A 230 -14.87 -6.64 2.41
C GLN A 230 -13.64 -5.83 2.01
N ARG A 231 -13.80 -4.56 1.58
CA ARG A 231 -12.66 -3.65 1.28
C ARG A 231 -11.85 -3.31 2.52
N LYS A 232 -12.49 -3.10 3.68
CA LYS A 232 -11.77 -2.92 4.97
C LYS A 232 -10.90 -4.15 5.27
N THR A 233 -11.45 -5.35 5.11
CA THR A 233 -10.68 -6.60 5.27
C THR A 233 -9.58 -6.73 4.22
N CYS A 234 -9.85 -6.40 2.96
CA CYS A 234 -8.87 -6.39 1.88
C CYS A 234 -7.68 -5.48 2.19
N GLY A 235 -7.92 -4.28 2.74
CA GLY A 235 -6.86 -3.36 3.17
C GLY A 235 -5.93 -3.98 4.23
N ARG A 236 -6.49 -4.71 5.21
CA ARG A 236 -5.69 -5.44 6.21
C ARG A 236 -4.84 -6.55 5.59
N ILE A 237 -5.41 -7.30 4.64
CA ILE A 237 -4.70 -8.35 3.89
C ILE A 237 -3.59 -7.74 3.03
N SER A 238 -3.84 -6.58 2.41
CA SER A 238 -2.86 -5.86 1.60
C SER A 238 -1.67 -5.43 2.45
N ALA A 239 -1.87 -4.93 3.66
CA ALA A 239 -0.79 -4.61 4.59
C ALA A 239 0.06 -5.84 4.93
N CYS A 240 -0.57 -6.99 5.20
CA CYS A 240 0.13 -8.26 5.40
C CYS A 240 0.93 -8.67 4.15
N SER A 241 0.36 -8.49 2.95
CA SER A 241 0.98 -8.82 1.68
C SER A 241 2.20 -7.97 1.37
N VAL A 242 2.16 -6.67 1.69
CA VAL A 242 3.32 -5.77 1.59
C VAL A 242 4.45 -6.29 2.49
N ASN A 243 4.17 -6.50 3.78
CA ASN A 243 5.18 -6.98 4.72
C ASN A 243 5.71 -8.37 4.36
N GLY A 244 4.85 -9.27 3.88
CA GLY A 244 5.23 -10.59 3.37
C GLY A 244 6.17 -10.49 2.18
N GLY A 245 5.88 -9.64 1.20
CA GLY A 245 6.77 -9.38 0.07
C GLY A 245 8.14 -8.84 0.50
N LEU A 246 8.15 -7.84 1.39
CA LEU A 246 9.40 -7.26 1.93
C LEU A 246 10.24 -8.30 2.69
N ALA A 247 9.60 -9.13 3.52
CA ALA A 247 10.30 -10.17 4.29
C ALA A 247 10.87 -11.26 3.39
N LEU A 248 10.07 -11.79 2.45
CA LEU A 248 10.51 -12.82 1.50
C LEU A 248 11.64 -12.32 0.60
N GLY A 249 11.55 -11.08 0.11
CA GLY A 249 12.59 -10.52 -0.76
C GLY A 249 13.88 -10.26 0.00
N SER A 250 13.81 -9.81 1.25
CA SER A 250 14.99 -9.66 2.12
C SER A 250 15.66 -11.02 2.39
N LEU A 251 14.88 -12.06 2.72
CA LEU A 251 15.40 -13.41 2.93
C LEU A 251 16.06 -13.97 1.66
N ALA A 252 15.43 -13.78 0.51
CA ALA A 252 15.99 -14.20 -0.78
C ALA A 252 17.27 -13.45 -1.12
N ALA A 253 17.33 -12.13 -0.90
CA ALA A 253 18.53 -11.33 -1.08
C ALA A 253 19.67 -11.84 -0.19
N SER A 254 19.40 -12.09 1.11
CA SER A 254 20.38 -12.67 2.02
C SER A 254 20.88 -14.05 1.58
N ALA A 255 19.97 -14.93 1.12
CA ALA A 255 20.34 -16.25 0.61
C ALA A 255 21.22 -16.16 -0.64
N ILE A 256 20.89 -15.26 -1.57
CA ILE A 256 21.67 -15.01 -2.79
C ILE A 256 23.07 -14.49 -2.42
N SER A 257 23.18 -13.52 -1.52
CA SER A 257 24.47 -13.01 -1.05
C SER A 257 25.35 -14.09 -0.43
N LEU A 258 24.75 -15.00 0.34
CA LEU A 258 25.46 -16.15 0.93
C LEU A 258 25.95 -17.11 -0.17
N MET A 259 25.09 -17.46 -1.14
CA MET A 259 25.44 -18.38 -2.23
C MET A 259 26.54 -17.81 -3.15
N MET A 260 26.57 -16.50 -3.35
CA MET A 260 27.59 -15.84 -4.19
C MET A 260 28.90 -15.55 -3.43
N GLY A 261 29.00 -15.91 -2.15
CA GLY A 261 30.21 -15.66 -1.35
C GLY A 261 30.49 -14.17 -1.10
N LEU A 262 29.47 -13.31 -1.22
CA LEU A 262 29.59 -11.86 -1.02
C LEU A 262 29.55 -11.44 0.46
N THR A 263 29.75 -12.39 1.37
CA THR A 263 29.93 -12.10 2.80
C THR A 263 31.43 -11.91 3.04
N SER A 264 31.86 -10.65 2.98
CA SER A 264 33.13 -10.19 3.56
C SER A 264 32.96 -9.92 5.05
#